data_AF-A0A1Z5JUP4-F1
#
_entry.id   AF-A0A1Z5JUP4-F1
#
_cell.length_a   1.000
_cell.length_b   1.000
_cell.length_c   1.000
_cell.angle_alpha   90.00
_cell.angle_beta   90.00
_cell.angle_gamma   90.00
#
_symmetry.space_group_name_H-M   'P 1'
#
loop_
_entity.id
_entity.type
_entity.pdbx_description
1 polymer ?
#
loop_
_entity_poly.entity_id
_entity_poly.type
_entity_poly.pdbx_seq_one_letter_code
_entity_poly.pdbx_strand_id
1 'polypeptide(L)'
;MRSLVHVPLLFFLVVSSQGFLQPAFSPRHGASTRLFARQQNQPAIEVPVMNEEIKAKEIRVIASVTGGKDEALGIMSLVDALAKAKELGGLDLILINDKADPPVCKIADYSKYRYMLEKKAKELKKNSKATEIKEVKMSYKIDVHDYDVRKKSAIKFIKQGNRVKATVMFRGREVQHDNLGFDLLEKLAVDLSSVCIKESRPKREGRNISIIFSPKAEILKAVNDDRKNKDKSKKQKKRQELEERMAKKDGTSAIADDDDDDDDLMDDEDYDDDDEDIDDDSLDSLLGSDKITDDLFSR
;
A
#
# COMPACT_ATOMS: atom_id res chain seq x y z
N MET A 1 19.36 -22.72 56.63
CA MET A 1 20.44 -21.83 57.12
C MET A 1 21.27 -21.42 55.89
N ARG A 2 20.90 -20.33 55.20
CA ARG A 2 21.46 -18.95 55.28
C ARG A 2 22.95 -18.82 54.91
N SER A 3 23.22 -18.30 53.70
CA SER A 3 24.33 -17.40 53.31
C SER A 3 24.23 -17.19 51.78
N LEU A 4 23.94 -16.06 51.13
CA LEU A 4 24.05 -14.61 51.40
C LEU A 4 25.48 -14.08 51.53
N VAL A 5 26.08 -13.74 50.38
CA VAL A 5 27.22 -12.82 50.19
C VAL A 5 27.06 -12.24 48.77
N HIS A 6 26.39 -11.11 48.54
CA HIS A 6 26.83 -9.71 48.63
C HIS A 6 28.18 -9.40 47.95
N VAL A 7 28.13 -8.79 46.76
CA VAL A 7 29.28 -8.11 46.13
C VAL A 7 28.83 -6.69 45.75
N PRO A 8 29.55 -5.62 46.16
CA PRO A 8 29.04 -4.25 46.14
C PRO A 8 29.42 -3.46 44.87
N LEU A 9 28.63 -2.40 44.64
CA LEU A 9 28.96 -1.24 43.80
C LEU A 9 30.16 -0.45 44.34
N LEU A 10 30.91 0.20 43.44
CA LEU A 10 31.42 1.60 43.52
C LEU A 10 32.16 1.91 42.19
N PHE A 11 31.61 2.76 41.32
CA PHE A 11 31.91 4.21 41.22
C PHE A 11 33.41 4.51 41.08
N PHE A 12 33.84 4.94 39.88
CA PHE A 12 34.73 6.10 39.78
C PHE A 12 34.49 6.86 38.48
N LEU A 13 34.42 8.17 38.68
CA LEU A 13 34.03 9.24 37.79
C LEU A 13 35.33 9.94 37.38
N VAL A 14 35.61 10.08 36.07
CA VAL A 14 36.59 11.06 35.59
C VAL A 14 36.02 11.79 34.38
N VAL A 15 35.81 13.07 34.64
CA VAL A 15 35.53 14.18 33.73
C VAL A 15 36.72 14.37 32.79
N SER A 16 36.48 14.57 31.49
CA SER A 16 37.40 15.38 30.69
C SER A 16 36.67 16.15 29.60
N SER A 17 36.69 17.46 29.82
CA SER A 17 36.34 18.56 28.93
C SER A 17 37.19 18.52 27.66
N GLN A 18 36.56 18.48 26.49
CA GLN A 18 37.01 19.26 25.33
C GLN A 18 35.79 19.81 24.60
N GLY A 19 35.71 21.15 24.57
CA GLY A 19 34.69 21.89 23.86
C GLY A 19 34.86 21.75 22.35
N PHE A 20 33.77 21.36 21.68
CA PHE A 20 33.62 21.51 20.25
C PHE A 20 32.65 22.67 20.01
N LEU A 21 33.22 23.81 19.61
CA LEU A 21 32.50 24.94 19.03
C LEU A 21 31.70 24.44 17.82
N GLN A 22 30.37 24.53 17.88
CA GLN A 22 29.54 24.48 16.68
C GLN A 22 29.44 25.90 16.10
N PRO A 23 29.79 26.15 14.82
CA PRO A 23 29.46 27.41 14.19
C PRO A 23 27.95 27.48 13.94
N ALA A 24 27.33 28.56 14.40
CA ALA A 24 25.95 28.92 14.09
C ALA A 24 25.83 29.24 12.60
N PHE A 25 25.32 28.30 11.81
CA PHE A 25 24.96 28.53 10.41
C PHE A 25 23.53 29.09 10.37
N SER A 26 23.41 30.39 10.17
CA SER A 26 22.13 31.04 9.87
C SER A 26 21.81 30.88 8.38
N PRO A 27 20.66 30.30 7.99
CA PRO A 27 20.28 30.29 6.59
C PRO A 27 19.78 31.70 6.20
N ARG A 28 20.58 32.37 5.37
CA ARG A 28 20.15 33.56 4.63
C ARG A 28 19.01 33.19 3.67
N HIS A 29 18.09 34.13 3.50
CA HIS A 29 16.96 34.04 2.58
C HIS A 29 17.41 33.64 1.17
N GLY A 30 16.85 32.55 0.68
CA GLY A 30 17.01 32.05 -0.68
C GLY A 30 15.69 31.46 -1.14
N ALA A 31 15.28 31.85 -2.34
CA ALA A 31 14.01 31.55 -2.99
C ALA A 31 13.39 30.19 -2.65
N SER A 32 12.12 30.23 -2.25
CA SER A 32 11.27 29.05 -2.14
C SER A 32 10.85 28.58 -3.54
N THR A 33 11.77 27.99 -4.30
CA THR A 33 11.38 26.98 -5.28
C THR A 33 11.02 25.73 -4.51
N ARG A 34 9.74 25.61 -4.15
CA ARG A 34 9.15 24.30 -3.87
C ARG A 34 9.19 23.52 -5.19
N LEU A 35 10.36 22.95 -5.50
CA LEU A 35 10.43 21.78 -6.34
C LEU A 35 9.53 20.76 -5.65
N PHE A 36 8.32 20.62 -6.18
CA PHE A 36 7.50 19.45 -5.96
C PHE A 36 8.27 18.28 -6.58
N ALA A 37 9.26 17.79 -5.85
CA ALA A 37 9.77 16.45 -6.05
C ALA A 37 8.59 15.54 -5.73
N ARG A 38 7.78 15.26 -6.76
CA ARG A 38 6.83 14.14 -6.78
C ARG A 38 7.70 12.93 -6.49
N GLN A 39 7.77 12.54 -5.22
CA GLN A 39 8.48 11.36 -4.78
C GLN A 39 7.80 10.18 -5.48
N GLN A 40 8.31 9.79 -6.64
CA GLN A 40 7.91 8.58 -7.34
C GLN A 40 8.42 7.41 -6.49
N ASN A 41 7.75 7.15 -5.38
CA ASN A 41 7.92 5.93 -4.62
C ASN A 41 7.10 4.83 -5.32
N GLN A 42 7.42 4.59 -6.59
CA GLN A 42 6.99 3.39 -7.28
C GLN A 42 7.90 2.27 -6.78
N PRO A 43 7.37 1.17 -6.24
CA PRO A 43 8.21 0.01 -5.94
C PRO A 43 8.83 -0.41 -7.28
N ALA A 44 10.16 -0.30 -7.39
CA ALA A 44 10.87 -0.80 -8.55
C ALA A 44 10.55 -2.29 -8.66
N ILE A 45 9.84 -2.67 -9.73
CA ILE A 45 9.51 -4.07 -9.96
C ILE A 45 10.82 -4.76 -10.28
N GLU A 46 11.32 -5.56 -9.35
CA GLU A 46 12.56 -6.31 -9.49
C GLU A 46 12.53 -7.07 -10.81
N VAL A 47 13.57 -6.87 -11.62
CA VAL A 47 13.70 -7.56 -12.90
C VAL A 47 13.99 -9.03 -12.60
N PRO A 48 13.13 -9.96 -13.04
CA PRO A 48 13.38 -11.38 -12.81
C PRO A 48 14.60 -11.83 -13.62
N VAL A 49 15.42 -12.71 -13.02
CA VAL A 49 16.55 -13.36 -13.68
C VAL A 49 16.02 -14.23 -14.83
N MET A 50 16.66 -14.19 -16.00
CA MET A 50 16.17 -14.89 -17.19
C MET A 50 17.26 -15.58 -18.00
N ASN A 51 16.85 -16.56 -18.79
CA ASN A 51 17.65 -17.25 -19.80
C ASN A 51 19.01 -17.73 -19.26
N GLU A 52 20.10 -17.17 -19.78
CA GLU A 52 21.49 -17.55 -19.44
C GLU A 52 21.94 -17.06 -18.06
N GLU A 53 21.21 -16.12 -17.45
CA GLU A 53 21.54 -15.63 -16.11
C GLU A 53 21.17 -16.66 -15.01
N ILE A 54 20.37 -17.66 -15.36
CA ILE A 54 19.96 -18.75 -14.45
C ILE A 54 21.16 -19.69 -14.23
N LYS A 55 21.55 -19.89 -12.97
CA LYS A 55 22.74 -20.67 -12.59
C LYS A 55 22.43 -22.14 -12.23
N ALA A 56 21.16 -22.46 -12.02
CA ALA A 56 20.74 -23.79 -11.61
C ALA A 56 20.89 -24.81 -12.75
N LYS A 57 21.38 -26.02 -12.43
CA LYS A 57 21.58 -27.09 -13.42
C LYS A 57 20.28 -27.82 -13.74
N GLU A 58 19.49 -28.09 -12.70
CA GLU A 58 18.19 -28.74 -12.77
C GLU A 58 17.13 -27.73 -12.34
N ILE A 59 16.08 -27.60 -13.15
CA ILE A 59 14.99 -26.66 -12.93
C ILE A 59 13.65 -27.31 -13.21
N ARG A 60 12.63 -26.89 -12.48
CA ARG A 60 11.24 -27.25 -12.74
C ARG A 60 10.65 -26.22 -13.70
N VAL A 61 10.18 -26.69 -14.85
CA VAL A 61 9.74 -25.81 -15.94
C VAL A 61 8.22 -25.87 -16.13
N ILE A 62 7.63 -24.69 -16.26
CA ILE A 62 6.24 -24.46 -16.62
C ILE A 62 6.22 -23.74 -17.96
N ALA A 63 5.52 -24.26 -18.96
CA ALA A 63 5.36 -23.60 -20.26
C ALA A 63 4.03 -22.86 -20.30
N SER A 64 4.07 -21.56 -20.60
CA SER A 64 2.87 -20.78 -20.91
C SER A 64 2.57 -20.95 -22.40
N VAL A 65 1.51 -21.69 -22.72
CA VAL A 65 1.06 -21.88 -24.11
C VAL A 65 0.15 -20.73 -24.49
N THR A 66 0.43 -20.08 -25.62
CA THR A 66 -0.39 -18.98 -26.17
C THR A 66 -1.84 -19.43 -26.34
N GLY A 67 -2.75 -18.88 -25.52
CA GLY A 67 -4.20 -19.15 -25.58
C GLY A 67 -4.69 -20.35 -24.76
N GLY A 68 -3.87 -20.89 -23.84
CA GLY A 68 -4.25 -22.03 -23.02
C GLY A 68 -3.68 -22.01 -21.60
N LYS A 69 -3.99 -23.06 -20.83
CA LYS A 69 -3.50 -23.28 -19.46
C LYS A 69 -1.99 -23.53 -19.44
N ASP A 70 -1.35 -23.09 -18.38
CA ASP A 70 0.06 -23.40 -18.09
C ASP A 70 0.29 -24.92 -18.06
N GLU A 71 1.25 -25.41 -18.82
CA GLU A 71 1.62 -26.83 -18.86
C GLU A 71 2.88 -27.09 -18.03
N ALA A 72 2.80 -28.00 -17.06
CA ALA A 72 3.97 -28.41 -16.28
C ALA A 72 4.80 -29.42 -17.09
N LEU A 73 5.94 -28.99 -17.61
CA LEU A 73 6.87 -29.85 -18.35
C LEU A 73 7.77 -30.72 -17.45
N GLY A 74 7.67 -30.53 -16.12
CA GLY A 74 8.40 -31.31 -15.13
C GLY A 74 9.79 -30.75 -14.81
N ILE A 75 10.66 -31.61 -14.29
CA ILE A 75 12.06 -31.27 -13.96
C ILE A 75 12.92 -31.61 -15.16
N MET A 76 13.74 -30.67 -15.62
CA MET A 76 14.67 -30.86 -16.73
C MET A 76 15.96 -30.05 -16.52
N SER A 77 16.95 -30.27 -17.38
CA SER A 77 18.18 -29.47 -17.35
C SER A 77 17.93 -28.07 -17.91
N LEU A 78 18.76 -27.10 -17.49
CA LEU A 78 18.71 -25.74 -18.02
C LEU A 78 18.87 -25.69 -19.55
N VAL A 79 19.72 -26.56 -20.10
CA VAL A 79 19.96 -26.63 -21.55
C VAL A 79 18.70 -27.08 -22.29
N ASP A 80 18.04 -28.13 -21.79
CA ASP A 80 16.80 -28.64 -22.39
C ASP A 80 15.67 -27.62 -22.28
N ALA A 81 15.59 -26.89 -21.16
CA ALA A 81 14.60 -25.83 -20.97
C ALA A 81 14.78 -24.67 -21.95
N LEU A 82 16.02 -24.23 -22.17
CA LEU A 82 16.34 -23.19 -23.16
C LEU A 82 16.07 -23.65 -24.59
N ALA A 83 16.34 -24.92 -24.90
CA ALA A 83 16.01 -25.50 -26.21
C ALA A 83 14.49 -25.48 -26.45
N LYS A 84 13.70 -25.91 -25.46
CA LYS A 84 12.22 -25.86 -25.54
C LYS A 84 11.69 -24.43 -25.66
N ALA A 85 12.27 -23.47 -24.94
CA ALA A 85 11.86 -22.07 -25.04
C ALA A 85 12.04 -21.52 -26.47
N LYS A 86 13.13 -21.91 -27.14
CA LYS A 86 13.38 -21.59 -28.56
C LYS A 86 12.41 -22.31 -29.50
N GLU A 87 12.16 -23.60 -29.29
CA GLU A 87 11.23 -24.40 -30.10
C GLU A 87 9.78 -23.89 -30.06
N LEU A 88 9.34 -23.41 -28.89
CA LEU A 88 7.97 -22.92 -28.67
C LEU A 88 7.70 -21.51 -29.25
N GLY A 89 8.63 -20.96 -30.02
CA GLY A 89 8.45 -19.67 -30.71
C GLY A 89 9.40 -18.57 -30.25
N GLY A 90 10.56 -18.91 -29.69
CA GLY A 90 11.54 -17.91 -29.23
C GLY A 90 11.12 -17.17 -27.97
N LEU A 91 10.50 -17.89 -27.02
CA LEU A 91 10.08 -17.35 -25.72
C LEU A 91 11.26 -17.30 -24.75
N ASP A 92 11.10 -16.53 -23.67
CA ASP A 92 12.10 -16.40 -22.61
C ASP A 92 11.85 -17.40 -21.47
N LEU A 93 12.93 -17.89 -20.88
CA LEU A 93 12.90 -18.68 -19.65
C LEU A 93 13.09 -17.75 -18.45
N ILE A 94 12.03 -17.53 -17.68
CA ILE A 94 11.98 -16.57 -16.57
C ILE A 94 12.02 -17.34 -15.25
N LEU A 95 12.94 -16.98 -14.35
CA LEU A 95 13.00 -17.54 -13.00
C LEU A 95 11.93 -16.90 -12.12
N ILE A 96 10.93 -17.67 -11.69
CA ILE A 96 9.86 -17.18 -10.80
C ILE A 96 10.26 -17.35 -9.35
N ASN A 97 10.82 -18.52 -8.99
CA ASN A 97 11.17 -18.82 -7.61
C ASN A 97 12.50 -19.57 -7.52
N ASP A 98 13.49 -18.87 -6.97
CA ASP A 98 14.83 -19.37 -6.70
C ASP A 98 14.93 -20.17 -5.39
N LYS A 99 13.95 -20.02 -4.48
CA LYS A 99 14.00 -20.65 -3.14
C LYS A 99 13.50 -22.09 -3.12
N ALA A 100 12.95 -22.58 -4.23
CA ALA A 100 12.45 -23.95 -4.34
C ALA A 100 13.56 -24.90 -4.75
N ASP A 101 13.52 -26.13 -4.25
CA ASP A 101 14.43 -27.23 -4.64
C ASP A 101 13.65 -28.29 -5.45
N PRO A 102 13.80 -28.38 -6.79
CA PRO A 102 14.60 -27.53 -7.69
C PRO A 102 13.91 -26.19 -8.06
N PRO A 103 14.67 -25.16 -8.48
CA PRO A 103 14.14 -23.83 -8.80
C PRO A 103 13.07 -23.86 -9.89
N VAL A 104 12.07 -22.98 -9.77
CA VAL A 104 10.91 -22.96 -10.68
C VAL A 104 11.07 -21.86 -11.72
N CYS A 105 11.14 -22.28 -12.99
CA CYS A 105 11.21 -21.41 -14.15
C CYS A 105 9.92 -21.51 -14.97
N LYS A 106 9.52 -20.39 -15.58
CA LYS A 106 8.39 -20.32 -16.51
C LYS A 106 8.86 -19.85 -17.87
N ILE A 107 8.47 -20.56 -18.93
CA ILE A 107 8.69 -20.15 -20.31
C ILE A 107 7.53 -19.24 -20.72
N ALA A 108 7.81 -17.97 -20.99
CA ALA A 108 6.84 -16.96 -21.40
C ALA A 108 7.51 -15.77 -22.10
N ASP A 109 6.72 -14.93 -22.77
CA ASP A 109 7.19 -13.63 -23.28
C ASP A 109 7.43 -12.68 -22.09
N TYR A 110 8.66 -12.18 -21.98
CA TYR A 110 9.06 -11.26 -20.92
C TYR A 110 8.25 -9.96 -20.91
N SER A 111 7.96 -9.37 -22.07
CA SER A 111 7.25 -8.08 -22.16
C SER A 111 5.84 -8.20 -21.61
N LYS A 112 5.15 -9.27 -22.01
CA LYS A 112 3.80 -9.59 -21.53
C LYS A 112 3.80 -9.93 -20.04
N TYR A 113 4.77 -10.74 -19.59
CA TYR A 113 4.90 -11.10 -18.18
C TYR A 113 5.15 -9.88 -17.29
N ARG A 114 6.05 -8.98 -17.72
CA ARG A 114 6.31 -7.70 -17.04
C ARG A 114 5.05 -6.89 -16.90
N TYR A 115 4.36 -6.60 -18.01
CA TYR A 115 3.10 -5.83 -17.99
C TYR A 115 2.09 -6.39 -16.98
N MET A 116 1.92 -7.72 -16.95
CA MET A 116 1.01 -8.37 -16.00
C MET A 116 1.45 -8.25 -14.55
N LEU A 117 2.76 -8.38 -14.27
CA LEU A 117 3.29 -8.12 -12.93
C LEU A 117 3.04 -6.67 -12.50
N GLU A 118 3.24 -5.69 -13.39
CA GLU A 118 3.00 -4.29 -13.07
C GLU A 118 1.52 -4.03 -12.83
N LYS A 119 0.64 -4.58 -13.68
CA LYS A 119 -0.82 -4.47 -13.52
C LYS A 119 -1.28 -5.08 -12.20
N LYS A 120 -0.85 -6.31 -11.88
CA LYS A 120 -1.15 -6.98 -10.61
C LYS A 120 -0.61 -6.20 -9.41
N ALA A 121 0.58 -5.62 -9.50
CA ALA A 121 1.14 -4.77 -8.45
C ALA A 121 0.33 -3.47 -8.27
N LYS A 122 -0.09 -2.83 -9.37
CA LYS A 122 -0.98 -1.66 -9.35
C LYS A 122 -2.32 -2.03 -8.70
N GLU A 123 -2.94 -3.14 -9.05
CA GLU A 123 -4.20 -3.62 -8.48
C GLU A 123 -4.09 -3.92 -6.99
N LEU A 124 -3.04 -4.65 -6.58
CA LEU A 124 -2.77 -4.93 -5.16
C LEU A 124 -2.61 -3.62 -4.38
N LYS A 125 -1.91 -2.62 -4.93
CA LYS A 125 -1.74 -1.31 -4.31
C LYS A 125 -3.04 -0.51 -4.23
N LYS A 126 -3.85 -0.53 -5.30
CA LYS A 126 -5.19 0.10 -5.33
C LYS A 126 -6.10 -0.53 -4.25
N ASN A 127 -6.05 -1.86 -4.10
CA ASN A 127 -6.83 -2.61 -3.11
C ASN A 127 -6.31 -2.43 -1.67
N SER A 128 -4.99 -2.36 -1.47
CA SER A 128 -4.35 -2.18 -0.17
C SER A 128 -4.28 -0.71 0.24
N LYS A 129 -5.43 -0.04 0.38
CA LYS A 129 -5.44 1.35 0.85
C LYS A 129 -4.92 1.41 2.29
N ALA A 130 -3.83 2.14 2.51
CA ALA A 130 -3.21 2.29 3.82
C ALA A 130 -4.22 2.84 4.84
N THR A 131 -4.31 2.18 6.00
CA THR A 131 -5.17 2.67 7.09
C THR A 131 -4.51 3.87 7.72
N GLU A 132 -5.10 5.05 7.51
CA GLU A 132 -4.60 6.30 8.07
C GLU A 132 -4.89 6.38 9.58
N ILE A 133 -3.97 6.98 10.32
CA ILE A 133 -4.18 7.31 11.73
C ILE A 133 -4.74 8.73 11.80
N LYS A 134 -5.98 8.86 12.27
CA LYS A 134 -6.63 10.15 12.53
C LYS A 134 -6.44 10.53 13.99
N GLU A 135 -6.11 11.79 14.26
CA GLU A 135 -5.90 12.28 15.62
C GLU A 135 -7.12 13.06 16.12
N VAL A 136 -7.58 12.75 17.34
CA VAL A 136 -8.62 13.50 18.05
C VAL A 136 -8.01 14.09 19.31
N LYS A 137 -7.87 15.41 19.33
CA LYS A 137 -7.30 16.15 20.46
C LYS A 137 -8.39 16.67 21.37
N MET A 138 -8.17 16.56 22.68
CA MET A 138 -9.04 17.08 23.74
C MET A 138 -8.23 17.73 24.85
N SER A 139 -8.84 18.67 25.56
CA SER A 139 -8.24 19.27 26.76
C SER A 139 -8.68 18.50 28.01
N TYR A 140 -7.87 18.54 29.06
CA TYR A 140 -8.20 17.87 30.33
C TYR A 140 -9.48 18.43 31.00
N LYS A 141 -9.76 19.73 30.84
CA LYS A 141 -11.00 20.41 31.29
C LYS A 141 -12.03 20.51 30.17
N ILE A 142 -12.33 19.40 29.52
CA ILE A 142 -13.34 19.38 28.46
C ILE A 142 -14.75 19.45 29.04
N ASP A 143 -15.62 20.24 28.42
CA ASP A 143 -17.05 20.27 28.74
C ASP A 143 -17.77 19.00 28.22
N VAL A 144 -18.91 18.65 28.81
CA VAL A 144 -19.70 17.47 28.40
C VAL A 144 -20.11 17.56 26.94
N HIS A 145 -20.52 18.74 26.46
CA HIS A 145 -20.95 18.90 25.07
C HIS A 145 -19.78 18.74 24.08
N ASP A 146 -18.63 19.35 24.38
CA ASP A 146 -17.44 19.21 23.52
C ASP A 146 -16.91 17.76 23.54
N TYR A 147 -16.99 17.08 24.68
CA TYR A 147 -16.64 15.66 24.78
C TYR A 147 -17.47 14.81 23.81
N ASP A 148 -18.80 15.03 23.77
CA ASP A 148 -19.67 14.29 22.87
C ASP A 148 -19.37 14.56 21.39
N VAL A 149 -18.98 15.78 21.03
CA VAL A 149 -18.54 16.12 19.66
C VAL A 149 -17.25 15.37 19.30
N ARG A 150 -16.27 15.32 20.21
CA ARG A 150 -15.02 14.57 20.02
C ARG A 150 -15.27 13.06 19.93
N LYS A 151 -16.14 12.52 20.77
CA LYS A 151 -16.59 11.11 20.71
C LYS A 151 -17.25 10.78 19.38
N LYS A 152 -18.19 11.61 18.90
CA LYS A 152 -18.85 11.41 17.58
C LYS A 152 -17.83 11.45 16.44
N SER A 153 -16.85 12.34 16.52
CA SER A 153 -15.76 12.41 15.54
C SER A 153 -14.90 11.15 15.53
N ALA A 154 -14.52 10.64 16.71
CA ALA A 154 -13.81 9.37 16.83
C ALA A 154 -14.61 8.20 16.24
N ILE A 155 -15.91 8.10 16.56
CA ILE A 155 -16.81 7.08 15.98
C ILE A 155 -16.86 7.19 14.46
N LYS A 156 -16.97 8.40 13.91
CA LYS A 156 -16.97 8.63 12.46
C LYS A 156 -15.69 8.12 11.80
N PHE A 157 -14.53 8.40 12.38
CA PHE A 157 -13.25 7.93 11.84
C PHE A 157 -13.12 6.41 11.92
N ILE A 158 -13.54 5.80 13.03
CA ILE A 158 -13.54 4.34 13.22
C ILE A 158 -14.48 3.67 12.20
N LYS A 159 -15.69 4.22 12.00
CA LYS A 159 -16.65 3.74 11.00
C LYS A 159 -16.18 3.90 9.56
N GLN A 160 -15.20 4.76 9.31
CA GLN A 160 -14.54 4.88 8.00
C GLN A 160 -13.39 3.88 7.83
N GLY A 161 -13.10 3.06 8.84
CA GLY A 161 -12.02 2.09 8.86
C GLY A 161 -10.66 2.67 9.24
N ASN A 162 -10.61 3.89 9.78
CA ASN A 162 -9.35 4.51 10.20
C ASN A 162 -9.00 4.17 11.65
N ARG A 163 -7.70 4.14 11.96
CA ARG A 163 -7.21 4.08 13.34
C ARG A 163 -7.31 5.47 13.96
N VAL A 164 -7.66 5.55 15.24
CA VAL A 164 -7.84 6.83 15.92
C VAL A 164 -6.88 6.96 17.08
N LYS A 165 -6.03 7.98 17.05
CA LYS A 165 -5.21 8.39 18.19
C LYS A 165 -5.96 9.48 18.95
N ALA A 166 -6.46 9.16 20.14
CA ALA A 166 -7.05 10.16 21.04
C ALA A 166 -5.94 10.72 21.93
N THR A 167 -5.80 12.05 21.96
CA THR A 167 -4.74 12.74 22.69
C THR A 167 -5.35 13.79 23.63
N VAL A 168 -5.05 13.67 24.93
CA VAL A 168 -5.31 14.71 25.93
C VAL A 168 -4.11 15.62 26.00
N MET A 169 -4.31 16.91 25.75
CA MET A 169 -3.28 17.94 25.83
C MET A 169 -3.33 18.65 27.18
N PHE A 170 -2.16 18.80 27.80
CA PHE A 170 -1.98 19.59 29.02
C PHE A 170 -1.22 20.87 28.69
N ARG A 171 -1.58 21.99 29.33
CA ARG A 171 -0.88 23.27 29.17
C ARG A 171 -0.04 23.59 30.41
N GLY A 172 1.27 23.78 30.22
CA GLY A 172 2.17 24.28 31.26
C GLY A 172 2.21 23.44 32.53
N ARG A 173 1.75 24.00 33.65
CA ARG A 173 1.75 23.37 34.99
C ARG A 173 0.66 22.30 35.18
N GLU A 174 -0.27 22.18 34.24
CA GLU A 174 -1.41 21.25 34.31
C GLU A 174 -1.00 19.77 34.19
N VAL A 175 0.25 19.51 33.79
CA VAL A 175 0.81 18.14 33.68
C VAL A 175 0.77 17.37 35.01
N GLN A 176 0.65 18.08 36.15
CA GLN A 176 0.46 17.47 37.47
C GLN A 176 -0.90 16.77 37.65
N HIS A 177 -1.90 17.10 36.81
CA HIS A 177 -3.22 16.49 36.83
C HIS A 177 -3.38 15.42 35.74
N ASP A 178 -2.33 14.62 35.56
CA ASP A 178 -2.31 13.52 34.61
C ASP A 178 -3.38 12.47 34.87
N ASN A 179 -3.68 12.19 36.14
CA ASN A 179 -4.76 11.28 36.57
C ASN A 179 -6.09 11.59 35.88
N LEU A 180 -6.47 12.87 35.79
CA LEU A 180 -7.72 13.28 35.12
C LEU A 180 -7.68 12.99 33.61
N GLY A 181 -6.51 13.10 32.96
CA GLY A 181 -6.37 12.73 31.56
C GLY A 181 -6.44 11.22 31.33
N PHE A 182 -5.89 10.43 32.23
CA PHE A 182 -6.03 8.97 32.22
C PHE A 182 -7.50 8.56 32.35
N ASP A 183 -8.20 9.11 33.34
CA ASP A 183 -9.62 8.83 33.59
C ASP A 183 -10.51 9.23 32.39
N LEU A 184 -10.23 10.37 31.77
CA LEU A 184 -10.96 10.84 30.59
C LEU A 184 -10.81 9.87 29.39
N LEU A 185 -9.59 9.40 29.14
CA LEU A 185 -9.32 8.47 28.04
C LEU A 185 -9.87 7.07 28.34
N GLU A 186 -9.86 6.64 29.60
CA GLU A 186 -10.46 5.38 30.02
C GLU A 186 -11.99 5.42 29.87
N LYS A 187 -12.63 6.54 30.28
CA LYS A 187 -14.05 6.79 30.02
C LYS A 187 -14.37 6.71 28.53
N LEU A 188 -13.55 7.35 27.69
CA LEU A 188 -13.72 7.30 26.24
C LEU A 188 -13.53 5.88 25.67
N ALA A 189 -12.61 5.08 26.23
CA ALA A 189 -12.43 3.70 25.83
C ALA A 189 -13.66 2.83 26.16
N VAL A 190 -14.30 3.05 27.31
CA VAL A 190 -15.56 2.37 27.68
C VAL A 190 -16.67 2.75 26.71
N ASP A 191 -16.82 4.04 26.43
CA ASP A 191 -17.84 4.58 25.52
C ASP A 191 -17.70 4.09 24.07
N LEU A 192 -16.47 3.84 23.61
CA LEU A 192 -16.18 3.35 22.26
C LEU A 192 -16.03 1.83 22.15
N SER A 193 -16.19 1.09 23.25
CA SER A 193 -16.05 -0.38 23.28
C SER A 193 -16.98 -1.13 22.32
N SER A 194 -18.08 -0.51 21.92
CA SER A 194 -19.02 -1.05 20.93
C SER A 194 -18.42 -1.12 19.52
N VAL A 195 -17.60 -0.14 19.13
CA VAL A 195 -17.10 0.03 17.75
C VAL A 195 -15.61 -0.25 17.57
N CYS A 196 -14.80 -0.09 18.61
CA CYS A 196 -13.34 -0.24 18.52
C CYS A 196 -12.76 -1.12 19.61
N ILE A 197 -11.51 -1.53 19.38
CA ILE A 197 -10.66 -2.24 20.32
C ILE A 197 -9.51 -1.30 20.70
N LYS A 198 -9.22 -1.18 22.00
CA LYS A 198 -8.04 -0.45 22.48
C LYS A 198 -6.78 -1.27 22.18
N GLU A 199 -5.81 -0.69 21.49
CA GLU A 199 -4.54 -1.39 21.18
C GLU A 199 -3.57 -1.37 22.35
N SER A 200 -3.61 -0.30 23.13
CA SER A 200 -2.72 -0.06 24.25
C SER A 200 -3.47 0.67 25.36
N ARG A 201 -2.98 0.53 26.59
CA ARG A 201 -3.39 1.41 27.68
C ARG A 201 -2.98 2.85 27.36
N PRO A 202 -3.65 3.88 27.91
CA PRO A 202 -3.22 5.25 27.72
C PRO A 202 -1.77 5.42 28.18
N LYS A 203 -0.94 6.04 27.34
CA LYS A 203 0.48 6.26 27.59
C LYS A 203 0.76 7.76 27.61
N ARG A 204 1.64 8.19 28.49
CA ARG A 204 2.13 9.57 28.51
C ARG A 204 3.18 9.74 27.40
N GLU A 205 2.91 10.65 26.48
CA GLU A 205 3.82 11.08 25.42
C GLU A 205 4.21 12.55 25.68
N GLY A 206 5.26 12.74 26.49
CA GLY A 206 5.77 14.06 26.86
C GLY A 206 4.75 14.85 27.69
N ARG A 207 4.21 15.93 27.12
CA ARG A 207 3.20 16.80 27.76
C ARG A 207 1.76 16.34 27.48
N ASN A 208 1.58 15.28 26.71
CA ASN A 208 0.26 14.76 26.34
C ASN A 208 0.08 13.34 26.87
N ILE A 209 -1.16 12.89 27.01
CA ILE A 209 -1.48 11.48 27.21
C ILE A 209 -2.27 11.03 25.98
N SER A 210 -1.90 9.89 25.40
CA SER A 210 -2.57 9.38 24.21
C SER A 210 -2.89 7.90 24.29
N ILE A 211 -3.90 7.50 23.54
CA ILE A 211 -4.34 6.11 23.36
C ILE A 211 -4.70 5.91 21.89
N ILE A 212 -4.41 4.72 21.36
CA ILE A 212 -4.75 4.35 19.99
C ILE A 212 -5.89 3.32 20.02
N PHE A 213 -6.90 3.60 19.21
CA PHE A 213 -8.05 2.74 18.97
C PHE A 213 -7.98 2.17 17.55
N SER A 214 -8.21 0.87 17.45
CA SER A 214 -8.37 0.17 16.18
C SER A 214 -9.82 -0.21 15.96
N PRO A 215 -10.34 -0.08 14.73
CA PRO A 215 -11.70 -0.53 14.41
C PRO A 215 -11.85 -2.04 14.62
N LYS A 216 -13.04 -2.48 15.04
CA LYS A 216 -13.36 -3.91 15.09
C LYS A 216 -13.32 -4.52 13.68
N ALA A 217 -12.98 -5.81 13.62
CA ALA A 217 -12.90 -6.56 12.36
C ALA A 217 -14.22 -6.52 11.56
N GLU A 218 -15.37 -6.54 12.24
CA GLU A 218 -16.70 -6.42 11.62
C GLU A 218 -16.88 -5.10 10.86
N ILE A 219 -16.45 -3.99 11.47
CA ILE A 219 -16.55 -2.66 10.86
C ILE A 219 -15.57 -2.54 9.68
N LEU A 220 -14.36 -3.10 9.81
CA LEU A 220 -13.39 -3.12 8.71
C LEU A 220 -13.92 -3.87 7.49
N LYS A 221 -14.61 -5.01 7.69
CA LYS A 221 -15.25 -5.75 6.59
C LYS A 221 -16.33 -4.93 5.90
N ALA A 222 -17.27 -4.39 6.68
CA ALA A 222 -18.36 -3.56 6.14
C ALA A 222 -17.83 -2.36 5.34
N VAL A 223 -16.79 -1.69 5.83
CA VAL A 223 -16.16 -0.56 5.14
C VAL A 223 -15.52 -0.98 3.81
N ASN A 224 -14.87 -2.14 3.77
CA ASN A 224 -14.26 -2.65 2.54
C ASN A 224 -15.32 -3.07 1.51
N ASP A 225 -16.43 -3.64 1.96
CA ASP A 225 -17.55 -4.01 1.09
C ASP A 225 -18.25 -2.75 0.52
N ASP A 226 -18.49 -1.74 1.36
CA ASP A 226 -19.03 -0.44 0.93
C ASP A 226 -18.14 0.26 -0.09
N ARG A 227 -16.81 0.17 0.08
CA ARG A 227 -15.83 0.71 -0.87
C ARG A 227 -15.89 -0.03 -2.20
N LYS A 228 -15.85 -1.37 -2.18
CA LYS A 228 -15.97 -2.20 -3.39
C LYS A 228 -17.26 -1.90 -4.16
N ASN A 229 -18.38 -1.71 -3.47
CA ASN A 229 -19.66 -1.38 -4.10
C ASN A 229 -19.63 0.00 -4.76
N LYS A 230 -19.00 0.99 -4.11
CA LYS A 230 -18.82 2.33 -4.70
C LYS A 230 -17.93 2.29 -5.94
N ASP A 231 -16.83 1.55 -5.89
CA ASP A 231 -15.91 1.43 -7.03
C ASP A 231 -16.59 0.75 -8.22
N LYS A 232 -17.37 -0.33 -7.98
CA LYS A 232 -18.19 -0.97 -9.01
C LYS A 232 -19.21 -0.02 -9.63
N SER A 233 -19.94 0.75 -8.80
CA SER A 233 -20.94 1.71 -9.28
C SER A 233 -20.31 2.84 -10.12
N LYS A 234 -19.11 3.30 -9.72
CA LYS A 234 -18.36 4.33 -10.46
C LYS A 234 -17.87 3.80 -11.80
N LYS A 235 -17.37 2.54 -11.83
CA LYS A 235 -16.96 1.86 -13.07
C LYS A 235 -18.13 1.68 -14.03
N GLN A 236 -19.29 1.23 -13.53
CA GLN A 236 -20.49 1.08 -14.35
C GLN A 236 -20.94 2.42 -14.95
N LYS A 237 -20.91 3.50 -14.16
CA LYS A 237 -21.28 4.83 -14.63
C LYS A 237 -20.31 5.38 -15.68
N LYS A 238 -18.99 5.22 -15.48
CA LYS A 238 -17.97 5.63 -16.49
C LYS A 238 -18.18 4.87 -17.81
N ARG A 239 -18.51 3.57 -17.75
CA ARG A 239 -18.79 2.76 -18.95
C ARG A 239 -20.03 3.25 -19.71
N GLN A 240 -21.11 3.53 -19.00
CA GLN A 240 -22.33 4.08 -19.60
C GLN A 240 -22.08 5.45 -20.25
N GLU A 241 -21.35 6.34 -19.57
CA GLU A 241 -20.98 7.65 -20.12
C GLU A 241 -20.08 7.54 -21.38
N LEU A 242 -19.18 6.55 -21.43
CA LEU A 242 -18.34 6.27 -22.60
C LEU A 242 -19.17 5.73 -23.77
N GLU A 243 -20.04 4.74 -23.53
CA GLU A 243 -20.94 4.17 -24.54
C GLU A 243 -21.85 5.26 -25.14
N GLU A 244 -22.37 6.18 -24.32
CA GLU A 244 -23.15 7.34 -24.78
C GLU A 244 -22.33 8.33 -25.62
N ARG A 245 -21.04 8.54 -25.30
CA ARG A 245 -20.14 9.39 -26.10
C ARG A 245 -19.81 8.75 -27.46
N MET A 246 -19.56 7.44 -27.48
CA MET A 246 -19.29 6.71 -28.72
C MET A 246 -20.50 6.73 -29.66
N ALA A 247 -21.71 6.50 -29.12
CA ALA A 247 -22.95 6.55 -29.91
C ALA A 247 -23.26 7.94 -30.51
N LYS A 248 -22.79 9.04 -29.90
CA LYS A 248 -22.96 10.40 -30.45
C LYS A 248 -21.94 10.72 -31.56
N LYS A 249 -20.74 10.14 -31.50
CA LYS A 249 -19.68 10.37 -32.49
C LYS A 249 -19.99 9.73 -33.84
N ASP A 250 -20.72 8.62 -33.84
CA ASP A 250 -21.20 7.94 -35.06
C ASP A 250 -22.36 8.69 -35.74
N GLY A 251 -22.93 9.72 -35.10
CA GLY A 251 -24.06 10.52 -35.62
C GLY A 251 -23.67 11.84 -36.31
N THR A 252 -22.41 12.27 -36.24
CA THR A 252 -21.92 13.57 -36.75
C THR A 252 -20.87 13.47 -37.86
N SER A 253 -20.90 12.41 -38.68
CA SER A 253 -20.03 12.27 -39.86
C SER A 253 -20.70 12.68 -41.18
N ALA A 254 -21.64 13.63 -41.16
CA ALA A 254 -22.20 14.21 -42.37
C ALA A 254 -22.37 15.73 -42.21
N ILE A 255 -21.66 16.51 -43.07
CA ILE A 255 -21.65 17.98 -43.25
C ILE A 255 -20.64 18.67 -42.32
N ALA A 256 -19.59 19.41 -42.73
CA ALA A 256 -19.16 19.96 -44.03
C ALA A 256 -17.62 20.15 -44.04
N ASP A 257 -17.05 20.21 -45.25
CA ASP A 257 -15.80 20.92 -45.53
C ASP A 257 -15.98 22.40 -45.17
N ASP A 258 -15.12 22.96 -44.33
CA ASP A 258 -14.71 24.37 -44.37
C ASP A 258 -13.40 24.52 -43.59
N ASP A 259 -12.41 25.09 -44.27
CA ASP A 259 -11.10 25.47 -43.78
C ASP A 259 -11.23 26.51 -42.65
N ASP A 260 -10.57 26.31 -41.51
CA ASP A 260 -10.03 27.40 -40.68
C ASP A 260 -8.93 26.85 -39.77
N ASP A 261 -7.71 27.38 -40.01
CA ASP A 261 -6.54 27.23 -39.16
C ASP A 261 -6.80 27.93 -37.82
N ASP A 262 -7.07 27.18 -36.75
CA ASP A 262 -6.87 27.65 -35.37
C ASP A 262 -5.93 26.66 -34.66
N ASP A 263 -4.68 27.09 -34.53
CA ASP A 263 -3.67 26.55 -33.61
C ASP A 263 -4.12 26.79 -32.16
N ASP A 264 -5.16 26.09 -31.72
CA ASP A 264 -5.56 26.07 -30.31
C ASP A 264 -4.68 25.05 -29.57
N LEU A 265 -3.65 25.61 -28.93
CA LEU A 265 -3.03 25.18 -27.68
C LEU A 265 -3.62 23.88 -27.13
N MET A 266 -2.89 22.78 -27.35
CA MET A 266 -3.05 21.55 -26.57
C MET A 266 -2.92 21.93 -25.10
N ASP A 267 -4.05 22.08 -24.41
CA ASP A 267 -4.10 22.02 -22.97
C ASP A 267 -3.50 20.64 -22.62
N ASP A 268 -2.42 20.63 -21.86
CA ASP A 268 -1.88 19.44 -21.23
C ASP A 268 -2.96 18.93 -20.25
N GLU A 269 -4.05 18.37 -20.77
CA GLU A 269 -4.93 17.51 -20.02
C GLU A 269 -4.01 16.41 -19.52
N ASP A 270 -3.80 16.40 -18.20
CA ASP A 270 -3.29 15.26 -17.46
C ASP A 270 -3.95 14.02 -18.07
N TYR A 271 -3.22 13.32 -18.95
CA TYR A 271 -3.49 11.94 -19.30
C TYR A 271 -3.35 11.21 -17.97
N ASP A 272 -4.44 11.22 -17.19
CA ASP A 272 -4.69 10.33 -16.08
C ASP A 272 -4.78 8.96 -16.73
N ASP A 273 -3.60 8.39 -17.01
CA ASP A 273 -3.28 7.00 -17.36
C ASP A 273 -4.59 6.25 -17.57
N ASP A 274 -5.19 6.41 -18.77
CA ASP A 274 -6.34 5.62 -19.19
C ASP A 274 -5.76 4.21 -19.32
N ASP A 275 -5.64 3.55 -18.18
CA ASP A 275 -5.54 2.12 -18.04
C ASP A 275 -6.79 1.65 -18.80
N GLU A 276 -6.65 1.36 -20.11
CA GLU A 276 -7.63 0.59 -20.85
C GLU A 276 -7.85 -0.67 -20.02
N ASP A 277 -8.95 -0.68 -19.28
CA ASP A 277 -9.41 -1.80 -18.48
C ASP A 277 -9.79 -2.90 -19.47
N ILE A 278 -8.80 -3.60 -20.02
CA ILE A 278 -8.98 -4.91 -20.66
C ILE A 278 -9.75 -5.74 -19.64
N ASP A 279 -10.92 -6.21 -20.06
CA ASP A 279 -11.86 -6.95 -19.24
C ASP A 279 -11.15 -8.01 -18.39
N ASP A 280 -11.48 -8.07 -17.10
CA ASP A 280 -10.93 -9.07 -16.17
C ASP A 280 -11.13 -10.51 -16.71
N ASP A 281 -12.19 -10.75 -17.50
CA ASP A 281 -12.49 -12.02 -18.17
C ASP A 281 -11.56 -12.34 -19.35
N SER A 282 -11.01 -11.32 -20.02
CA SER A 282 -9.98 -11.49 -21.07
C SER A 282 -8.66 -11.94 -20.45
N LEU A 283 -8.35 -11.46 -19.24
CA LEU A 283 -7.10 -11.78 -18.54
C LEU A 283 -7.08 -13.22 -18.02
N ASP A 284 -8.19 -13.72 -17.48
CA ASP A 284 -8.30 -15.11 -16.98
C ASP A 284 -8.26 -16.13 -18.14
N SER A 285 -8.75 -15.73 -19.32
CA SER A 285 -8.57 -16.45 -20.58
C SER A 285 -7.13 -16.38 -21.12
N LEU A 286 -6.39 -15.30 -20.83
CA LEU A 286 -5.00 -15.11 -21.24
C LEU A 286 -4.00 -15.81 -20.31
N LEU A 287 -4.39 -15.99 -19.04
CA LEU A 287 -3.61 -16.58 -17.96
C LEU A 287 -3.96 -18.05 -17.68
N GLY A 288 -5.05 -18.56 -18.25
CA GLY A 288 -5.38 -19.98 -18.16
C GLY A 288 -5.42 -20.50 -16.72
N SER A 289 -6.29 -19.94 -15.86
CA SER A 289 -6.64 -20.43 -14.51
C SER A 289 -5.51 -21.19 -13.77
N ASP A 290 -4.69 -20.44 -13.04
CA ASP A 290 -3.58 -20.87 -12.18
C ASP A 290 -4.01 -21.88 -11.08
N LYS A 291 -4.23 -23.15 -11.42
CA LYS A 291 -4.26 -24.25 -10.42
C LYS A 291 -2.90 -24.93 -10.26
N ILE A 292 -2.10 -24.91 -11.32
CA ILE A 292 -0.83 -25.65 -11.39
C ILE A 292 0.30 -24.89 -10.69
N THR A 293 0.30 -23.56 -10.76
CA THR A 293 1.30 -22.71 -10.11
C THR A 293 1.10 -22.70 -8.58
N ASP A 294 -0.13 -22.48 -8.08
CA ASP A 294 -0.44 -22.47 -6.64
C ASP A 294 -0.14 -23.81 -5.92
N ASP A 295 -0.36 -24.95 -6.57
CA ASP A 295 -0.01 -26.29 -6.03
C ASP A 295 1.51 -26.52 -5.95
N LEU A 296 2.30 -25.82 -6.77
CA LEU A 296 3.77 -25.91 -6.77
C LEU A 296 4.42 -25.01 -5.71
N PHE A 297 3.70 -24.01 -5.19
CA PHE A 297 4.15 -23.09 -4.14
C PHE A 297 3.71 -23.49 -2.72
N SER A 298 2.88 -24.52 -2.56
CA SER A 298 2.24 -24.90 -1.29
C SER A 298 2.91 -26.07 -0.55
N ARG A 299 4.19 -26.37 -0.83
CA ARG A 299 4.99 -27.38 -0.11
C ARG A 299 6.27 -26.82 0.48
#